data_AF-A0A5F2H6Q9-F1
#
_entry.id   AF-A0A5F2H6Q9-F1
#
_cell.length_a   1.000
_cell.length_b   1.000
_cell.length_c   1.000
_cell.angle_alpha   90.00
_cell.angle_beta   90.00
_cell.angle_gamma   90.00
#
_symmetry.space_group_name_H-M   'P 1'
#
loop_
_entity.id
_entity.type
_entity.pdbx_description
1 polymer ?
#
loop_
_entity_poly.entity_id
_entity_poly.type
_entity_poly.pdbx_seq_one_letter_code
_entity_poly.pdbx_strand_id
1 'polypeptide(L)'
;MTDRPFFVHDRGICETSHVGEGTRIWAFAHVLPGAVVGSNCNICDHVFIENDVIIGDEVTIKCGVQLWDGLRLGNRVFVGPNATFTNDRFPRSKEYPETFLLTTVEDGASIGANATILPGITIGRQAMIGAGAVVTKNVPANAVVVGNPAIIIGYQTGPQVEPVVTQAIPNAAGDRMPLGVGDCELWRLPHFSDLRGELAPLEFGSNLPFRPARTFLVYGVPSDKVRGEHAHRQCHQFLIAAHGRLSVVVDDGHDRKEVSLSDPSIGLHLPPGIWGIQYKFQPDTVLLVMASHPYDAADYIRDYSDFLAVVGRDGS
;
A
#
# COMPACT_ATOMS: atom_id res chain seq x y z
N MET A 1 -19.91 29.44 30.34
CA MET A 1 -19.32 28.20 29.78
C MET A 1 -18.33 28.67 28.74
N THR A 2 -17.03 28.49 28.99
CA THR A 2 -16.00 28.86 28.00
C THR A 2 -16.25 28.03 26.76
N ASP A 3 -16.57 28.69 25.66
CA ASP A 3 -16.87 28.08 24.36
C ASP A 3 -15.58 27.45 23.84
N ARG A 4 -15.30 26.22 24.27
CA ARG A 4 -14.16 25.48 23.77
C ARG A 4 -14.45 25.14 22.31
N PRO A 5 -13.50 25.30 21.39
CA PRO A 5 -13.72 24.98 19.98
C PRO A 5 -13.90 23.47 19.73
N PHE A 6 -13.85 22.64 20.78
CA PHE A 6 -14.01 21.19 20.77
C PHE A 6 -14.88 20.73 21.95
N PHE A 7 -15.44 19.54 21.82
CA PHE A 7 -16.30 18.93 22.83
C PHE A 7 -15.52 17.92 23.67
N VAL A 8 -15.71 17.98 25.00
CA VAL A 8 -15.28 16.93 25.94
C VAL A 8 -16.50 16.52 26.76
N HIS A 9 -16.80 15.22 26.74
CA HIS A 9 -17.86 14.63 27.54
C HIS A 9 -17.56 14.81 29.04
N ASP A 10 -18.59 14.93 29.89
CA ASP A 10 -18.44 15.19 31.34
C ASP A 10 -17.61 14.13 32.09
N ARG A 11 -17.63 12.89 31.59
CA ARG A 11 -16.85 11.73 32.03
C ARG A 11 -15.55 11.48 31.26
N GLY A 12 -15.18 12.36 30.32
CA GLY A 12 -13.89 12.32 29.63
C GLY A 12 -12.84 13.17 30.38
N ILE A 13 -11.57 12.80 30.26
CA ILE A 13 -10.43 13.55 30.82
C ILE A 13 -9.55 14.03 29.67
N CYS A 14 -9.46 15.34 29.48
CA CYS A 14 -8.59 15.94 28.47
C CYS A 14 -7.70 16.99 29.16
N GLU A 15 -6.41 16.69 29.25
CA GLU A 15 -5.42 17.53 29.93
C GLU A 15 -4.57 18.37 28.96
N THR A 16 -4.56 18.02 27.67
CA THR A 16 -3.87 18.80 26.63
C THR A 16 -4.64 20.08 26.28
N SER A 17 -3.90 21.14 25.96
CA SER A 17 -4.43 22.36 25.35
C SER A 17 -4.43 22.35 23.82
N HIS A 18 -3.88 21.29 23.19
CA HIS A 18 -3.67 21.21 21.74
C HIS A 18 -4.72 20.30 21.09
N VAL A 19 -5.96 20.80 21.03
CA VAL A 19 -7.09 20.11 20.38
C VAL A 19 -7.71 21.04 19.35
N GLY A 20 -7.78 20.60 18.10
CA GLY A 20 -8.36 21.34 16.98
C GLY A 20 -9.88 21.50 17.06
N GLU A 21 -10.40 22.43 16.26
CA GLU A 21 -11.82 22.78 16.23
C GLU A 21 -12.69 21.59 15.76
N GLY A 22 -13.89 21.45 16.33
CA GLY A 22 -14.86 20.42 15.96
C GLY A 22 -14.54 19.02 16.48
N THR A 23 -13.39 18.82 17.12
CA THR A 23 -13.01 17.52 17.71
C THR A 23 -13.92 17.17 18.89
N ARG A 24 -14.25 15.87 19.00
CA ARG A 24 -15.10 15.32 20.07
C ARG A 24 -14.34 14.26 20.86
N ILE A 25 -14.29 14.42 22.18
CA ILE A 25 -13.71 13.48 23.13
C ILE A 25 -14.84 12.93 24.00
N TRP A 26 -15.11 11.63 23.89
CA TRP A 26 -16.26 10.98 24.52
C TRP A 26 -15.95 10.43 25.92
N ALA A 27 -16.93 9.73 26.51
CA ALA A 27 -16.90 9.31 27.90
C ALA A 27 -15.73 8.34 28.17
N PHE A 28 -15.08 8.50 29.32
CA PHE A 28 -13.99 7.62 29.77
C PHE A 28 -12.76 7.60 28.85
N ALA A 29 -12.68 8.50 27.87
CA ALA A 29 -11.44 8.77 27.17
C ALA A 29 -10.49 9.59 28.07
N HIS A 30 -9.19 9.36 27.96
CA HIS A 30 -8.16 10.10 28.69
C HIS A 30 -7.02 10.51 27.75
N VAL A 31 -6.82 11.82 27.62
CA VAL A 31 -5.82 12.45 26.75
C VAL A 31 -4.83 13.24 27.60
N LEU A 32 -3.56 12.83 27.58
CA LEU A 32 -2.49 13.42 28.40
C LEU A 32 -2.04 14.81 27.91
N PRO A 33 -1.38 15.63 28.76
CA PRO A 33 -1.06 17.04 28.45
C PRO A 33 -0.20 17.26 27.19
N GLY A 34 0.68 16.32 26.84
CA GLY A 34 1.59 16.45 25.71
C GLY A 34 0.95 16.17 24.34
N ALA A 35 -0.20 15.49 24.30
CA ALA A 35 -0.81 15.04 23.06
C ALA A 35 -1.21 16.22 22.15
N VAL A 36 -1.11 16.02 20.84
CA VAL A 36 -1.60 16.97 19.82
C VAL A 36 -2.69 16.29 19.00
N VAL A 37 -3.89 16.86 19.00
CA VAL A 37 -5.05 16.33 18.27
C VAL A 37 -5.55 17.39 17.29
N GLY A 38 -5.65 17.04 16.01
CA GLY A 38 -6.16 17.92 14.97
C GLY A 38 -7.65 18.24 15.12
N SER A 39 -8.18 18.84 14.06
CA SER A 39 -9.56 19.32 13.95
C SER A 39 -10.50 18.19 13.47
N ASN A 40 -11.78 18.31 13.80
CA ASN A 40 -12.84 17.40 13.36
C ASN A 40 -12.59 15.92 13.66
N CYS A 41 -11.80 15.62 14.70
CA CYS A 41 -11.55 14.25 15.13
C CYS A 41 -12.68 13.70 15.99
N ASN A 42 -12.77 12.36 16.06
CA ASN A 42 -13.72 11.65 16.90
C ASN A 42 -13.01 10.62 17.78
N ILE A 43 -12.77 10.98 19.04
CA ILE A 43 -12.10 10.17 20.05
C ILE A 43 -13.16 9.48 20.90
N CYS A 44 -13.52 8.24 20.53
CA CYS A 44 -14.60 7.48 21.16
C CYS A 44 -14.27 7.03 22.60
N ASP A 45 -15.27 6.40 23.24
CA ASP A 45 -15.19 5.98 24.63
C ASP A 45 -14.01 5.05 24.91
N HIS A 46 -13.43 5.18 26.11
CA HIS A 46 -12.32 4.33 26.57
C HIS A 46 -11.06 4.39 25.70
N VAL A 47 -10.84 5.48 24.96
CA VAL A 47 -9.58 5.74 24.28
C VAL A 47 -8.57 6.35 25.25
N PHE A 48 -7.33 5.88 25.21
CA PHE A 48 -6.21 6.44 25.96
C PHE A 48 -5.16 7.01 25.01
N ILE A 49 -4.65 8.22 25.27
CA ILE A 49 -3.67 8.90 24.42
C ILE A 49 -2.56 9.48 25.31
N GLU A 50 -1.31 9.04 25.10
CA GLU A 50 -0.13 9.52 25.82
C GLU A 50 0.42 10.87 25.33
N ASN A 51 1.59 11.27 25.81
CA ASN A 51 2.13 12.62 25.60
C ASN A 51 2.76 12.79 24.23
N ASP A 52 3.61 11.84 23.80
CA ASP A 52 4.27 11.89 22.49
C ASP A 52 3.38 11.25 21.40
N VAL A 53 2.20 11.82 21.22
CA VAL A 53 1.23 11.40 20.19
C VAL A 53 0.79 12.62 19.39
N ILE A 54 0.86 12.50 18.06
CA ILE A 54 0.36 13.50 17.12
C ILE A 54 -0.71 12.86 16.24
N ILE A 55 -1.88 13.48 16.20
CA ILE A 55 -3.03 13.05 15.41
C ILE A 55 -3.41 14.20 14.47
N GLY A 56 -3.49 13.92 13.18
CA GLY A 56 -3.94 14.86 12.16
C GLY A 56 -5.43 15.20 12.25
N ASP A 57 -5.95 15.79 11.19
CA ASP A 57 -7.35 16.21 11.10
C ASP A 57 -8.27 15.07 10.63
N GLU A 58 -9.56 15.17 10.98
CA GLU A 58 -10.61 14.25 10.52
C GLU A 58 -10.39 12.78 10.89
N VAL A 59 -9.61 12.51 11.95
CA VAL A 59 -9.30 11.16 12.41
C VAL A 59 -10.44 10.59 13.26
N THR A 60 -10.78 9.33 13.03
CA THR A 60 -11.72 8.59 13.89
C THR A 60 -10.98 7.50 14.65
N ILE A 61 -11.05 7.53 15.98
CA ILE A 61 -10.51 6.48 16.84
C ILE A 61 -11.66 5.87 17.64
N LYS A 62 -11.96 4.60 17.32
CA LYS A 62 -13.05 3.86 17.95
C LYS A 62 -12.66 3.36 19.34
N CYS A 63 -13.65 2.85 20.08
CA CYS A 63 -13.51 2.51 21.49
C CYS A 63 -12.39 1.49 21.76
N GLY A 64 -11.78 1.57 22.95
CA GLY A 64 -10.84 0.58 23.46
C GLY A 64 -9.44 0.63 22.84
N VAL A 65 -9.09 1.73 22.17
CA VAL A 65 -7.77 1.94 21.57
C VAL A 65 -6.85 2.70 22.53
N GLN A 66 -5.59 2.28 22.62
CA GLN A 66 -4.54 2.99 23.35
C GLN A 66 -3.47 3.47 22.37
N LEU A 67 -3.16 4.76 22.40
CA LEU A 67 -2.13 5.40 21.61
C LEU A 67 -0.95 5.77 22.52
N TRP A 68 0.14 5.02 22.39
CA TRP A 68 1.33 5.17 23.22
C TRP A 68 2.29 6.22 22.65
N ASP A 69 3.22 6.68 23.49
CA ASP A 69 4.33 7.55 23.11
C ASP A 69 5.08 6.99 21.88
N GLY A 70 5.37 7.86 20.92
CA GLY A 70 5.99 7.51 19.64
C GLY A 70 4.98 7.18 18.53
N LEU A 71 3.73 7.66 18.60
CA LEU A 71 2.73 7.42 17.55
C LEU A 71 2.40 8.68 16.75
N ARG A 72 2.34 8.56 15.42
CA ARG A 72 1.92 9.63 14.50
C ARG A 72 0.79 9.11 13.61
N LEU A 73 -0.38 9.73 13.70
CA LEU A 73 -1.51 9.47 12.81
C LEU A 73 -1.69 10.67 11.87
N GLY A 74 -1.70 10.43 10.57
CA GLY A 74 -2.00 11.42 9.55
C GLY A 74 -3.49 11.80 9.51
N ASN A 75 -3.87 12.55 8.49
CA ASN A 75 -5.24 13.03 8.32
C ASN A 75 -6.18 11.92 7.84
N ARG A 76 -7.46 11.99 8.20
CA ARG A 76 -8.51 11.06 7.75
C ARG A 76 -8.20 9.58 8.03
N VAL A 77 -7.37 9.30 9.03
CA VAL A 77 -7.09 7.95 9.49
C VAL A 77 -8.32 7.39 10.22
N PHE A 78 -8.63 6.12 9.96
CA PHE A 78 -9.64 5.38 10.72
C PHE A 78 -8.95 4.31 11.57
N VAL A 79 -9.15 4.36 12.89
CA VAL A 79 -8.69 3.34 13.82
C VAL A 79 -9.89 2.59 14.38
N GLY A 80 -10.05 1.34 13.96
CA GLY A 80 -11.13 0.45 14.34
C GLY A 80 -11.14 0.10 15.83
N PRO A 81 -12.28 -0.37 16.36
CA PRO A 81 -12.43 -0.64 17.78
C PRO A 81 -11.44 -1.72 18.23
N ASN A 82 -10.85 -1.52 19.40
CA ASN A 82 -9.83 -2.39 20.01
C ASN A 82 -8.57 -2.61 19.16
N ALA A 83 -8.32 -1.79 18.13
CA ALA A 83 -7.02 -1.82 17.48
C ALA A 83 -5.92 -1.49 18.51
N THR A 84 -4.85 -2.30 18.50
CA THR A 84 -3.80 -2.28 19.51
C THR A 84 -2.49 -1.83 18.90
N PHE A 85 -1.91 -0.76 19.44
CA PHE A 85 -0.57 -0.31 19.11
C PHE A 85 0.43 -0.77 20.17
N THR A 86 1.69 -0.82 19.79
CA THR A 86 2.83 -1.10 20.68
C THR A 86 3.99 -0.17 20.30
N ASN A 87 4.89 0.09 21.25
CA ASN A 87 6.02 1.01 21.07
C ASN A 87 7.39 0.43 21.50
N ASP A 88 7.39 -0.63 22.32
CA ASP A 88 8.56 -1.45 22.66
C ASP A 88 8.46 -2.83 22.00
N ARG A 89 9.54 -3.24 21.31
CA ARG A 89 9.64 -4.52 20.61
C ARG A 89 9.88 -5.69 21.56
N PHE A 90 10.51 -5.45 22.70
CA PHE A 90 10.88 -6.48 23.66
C PHE A 90 10.57 -6.01 25.10
N PRO A 91 9.29 -5.73 25.41
CA PRO A 91 8.92 -5.12 26.68
C PRO A 91 9.27 -6.03 27.87
N ARG A 92 9.86 -5.42 28.89
CA ARG A 92 10.14 -6.05 30.19
C ARG A 92 9.76 -5.10 31.32
N SER A 93 9.18 -5.63 32.39
CA SER A 93 8.70 -4.79 33.49
C SER A 93 9.86 -4.04 34.15
N LYS A 94 9.72 -2.71 34.28
CA LYS A 94 10.74 -1.80 34.85
C LYS A 94 12.03 -1.69 34.05
N GLU A 95 12.05 -2.21 32.83
CA GLU A 95 13.12 -2.04 31.85
C GLU A 95 12.51 -1.27 30.68
N TYR A 96 13.05 -0.10 30.38
CA TYR A 96 12.52 0.79 29.36
C TYR A 96 13.61 1.11 28.34
N PRO A 97 13.27 1.22 27.04
CA PRO A 97 14.21 1.70 26.05
C PRO A 97 14.56 3.18 26.32
N GLU A 98 15.73 3.62 25.86
CA GLU A 98 16.09 5.05 25.90
C GLU A 98 15.14 5.91 25.07
N THR A 99 14.58 5.35 23.99
CA THR A 99 13.60 5.99 23.12
C THR A 99 12.66 4.93 22.56
N PHE A 100 11.35 5.20 22.60
CA PHE A 100 10.35 4.32 22.01
C PHE A 100 10.38 4.36 20.48
N LEU A 101 10.01 3.24 19.84
CA LEU A 101 10.00 3.18 18.38
C LEU A 101 8.84 3.99 17.81
N LEU A 102 9.14 4.80 16.80
CA LEU A 102 8.16 5.62 16.10
C LEU A 102 7.29 4.78 15.16
N THR A 103 5.99 4.72 15.41
CA THR A 103 4.99 4.14 14.51
C THR A 103 4.27 5.27 13.77
N THR A 104 4.18 5.17 12.45
CA THR A 104 3.54 6.19 11.60
C THR A 104 2.39 5.56 10.81
N VAL A 105 1.22 6.19 10.86
CA VAL A 105 0.05 5.83 10.07
C VAL A 105 -0.26 7.01 9.17
N GLU A 106 -0.03 6.86 7.88
CA GLU A 106 -0.17 7.95 6.91
C GLU A 106 -1.64 8.25 6.55
N ASP A 107 -1.84 9.35 5.83
CA ASP A 107 -3.17 9.89 5.51
C ASP A 107 -4.12 8.84 4.91
N GLY A 108 -5.37 8.83 5.38
CA GLY A 108 -6.44 8.01 4.84
C GLY A 108 -6.30 6.51 5.11
N ALA A 109 -5.26 6.05 5.81
CA ALA A 109 -5.12 4.65 6.17
C ALA A 109 -6.24 4.21 7.13
N SER A 110 -6.65 2.95 7.00
CA SER A 110 -7.73 2.35 7.79
C SER A 110 -7.23 1.11 8.51
N ILE A 111 -7.37 1.10 9.83
CA ILE A 111 -6.97 0.00 10.70
C ILE A 111 -8.23 -0.73 11.15
N GLY A 112 -8.36 -2.00 10.77
CA GLY A 112 -9.49 -2.86 11.10
C GLY A 112 -9.62 -3.12 12.60
N ALA A 113 -10.83 -3.49 13.01
CA ALA A 113 -11.14 -3.82 14.39
C ALA A 113 -10.19 -4.89 14.94
N ASN A 114 -9.72 -4.70 16.17
CA ASN A 114 -8.86 -5.66 16.88
C ASN A 114 -7.55 -6.03 16.14
N ALA A 115 -7.08 -5.21 15.19
CA ALA A 115 -5.77 -5.40 14.59
C ALA A 115 -4.66 -5.05 15.60
N THR A 116 -3.50 -5.71 15.51
CA THR A 116 -2.32 -5.46 16.33
C THR A 116 -1.17 -4.93 15.48
N ILE A 117 -0.64 -3.77 15.85
CA ILE A 117 0.47 -3.11 15.16
C ILE A 117 1.74 -3.23 15.99
N LEU A 118 2.74 -3.94 15.47
CA LEU A 118 4.07 -4.01 16.08
C LEU A 118 4.78 -2.64 16.02
N PRO A 119 5.79 -2.43 16.88
CA PRO A 119 6.38 -1.11 17.05
C PRO A 119 7.37 -0.77 15.94
N GLY A 120 7.46 0.50 15.58
CA GLY A 120 8.41 0.99 14.58
C GLY A 120 7.96 0.74 13.14
N ILE A 121 6.65 0.72 12.89
CA ILE A 121 6.07 0.38 11.59
C ILE A 121 5.45 1.61 10.93
N THR A 122 5.64 1.72 9.62
CA THR A 122 4.91 2.66 8.77
C THR A 122 3.74 1.95 8.09
N ILE A 123 2.52 2.46 8.28
CA ILE A 123 1.33 2.09 7.51
C ILE A 123 1.10 3.19 6.47
N GLY A 124 1.30 2.86 5.21
CA GLY A 124 1.28 3.81 4.10
C GLY A 124 -0.09 4.40 3.81
N ARG A 125 -0.10 5.52 3.09
CA ARG A 125 -1.30 6.29 2.70
C ARG A 125 -2.36 5.36 2.10
N GLN A 126 -3.61 5.53 2.53
CA GLN A 126 -4.77 4.75 2.07
C GLN A 126 -4.65 3.22 2.24
N ALA A 127 -3.65 2.71 2.98
CA ALA A 127 -3.55 1.29 3.27
C ALA A 127 -4.73 0.81 4.13
N MET A 128 -5.08 -0.47 3.98
CA MET A 128 -6.14 -1.12 4.74
C MET A 128 -5.60 -2.31 5.52
N ILE A 129 -5.65 -2.21 6.83
CA ILE A 129 -5.36 -3.32 7.73
C ILE A 129 -6.67 -4.05 8.01
N GLY A 130 -6.75 -5.33 7.68
CA GLY A 130 -7.90 -6.16 7.98
C GLY A 130 -8.12 -6.33 9.48
N ALA A 131 -9.37 -6.60 9.86
CA ALA A 131 -9.72 -6.90 11.25
C ALA A 131 -8.91 -8.10 11.77
N GLY A 132 -8.40 -7.99 13.00
CA GLY A 132 -7.61 -9.03 13.65
C GLY A 132 -6.21 -9.28 13.07
N ALA A 133 -5.75 -8.47 12.10
CA ALA A 133 -4.43 -8.67 11.50
C ALA A 133 -3.29 -8.35 12.49
N VAL A 134 -2.18 -9.09 12.42
CA VAL A 134 -0.96 -8.82 13.20
C VAL A 134 0.11 -8.26 12.26
N VAL A 135 0.24 -6.94 12.24
CA VAL A 135 1.12 -6.21 11.34
C VAL A 135 2.53 -6.23 11.89
N THR A 136 3.43 -6.93 11.20
CA THR A 136 4.82 -7.17 11.65
C THR A 136 5.88 -6.39 10.87
N LYS A 137 5.49 -5.72 9.78
CA LYS A 137 6.34 -4.99 8.85
C LYS A 137 5.59 -3.78 8.29
N ASN A 138 6.33 -2.85 7.68
CA ASN A 138 5.74 -1.73 6.96
C ASN A 138 4.71 -2.21 5.92
N VAL A 139 3.63 -1.45 5.82
CA VAL A 139 2.54 -1.71 4.89
C VAL A 139 2.60 -0.64 3.80
N PRO A 140 2.79 -1.00 2.53
CA PRO A 140 2.88 -0.03 1.43
C PRO A 140 1.60 0.78 1.27
N ALA A 141 1.71 1.95 0.64
CA ALA A 141 0.55 2.76 0.29
C ALA A 141 -0.49 1.92 -0.47
N ASN A 142 -1.76 2.09 -0.10
CA ASN A 142 -2.92 1.41 -0.68
C ASN A 142 -2.98 -0.12 -0.53
N ALA A 143 -2.00 -0.75 0.12
CA ALA A 143 -2.00 -2.19 0.29
C ALA A 143 -3.12 -2.62 1.23
N VAL A 144 -3.72 -3.78 0.94
CA VAL A 144 -4.69 -4.45 1.80
C VAL A 144 -3.99 -5.64 2.44
N VAL A 145 -3.89 -5.65 3.77
CA VAL A 145 -3.22 -6.71 4.52
C VAL A 145 -4.15 -7.43 5.49
N VAL A 146 -4.03 -8.75 5.61
CA VAL A 146 -4.84 -9.56 6.54
C VAL A 146 -4.02 -10.68 7.17
N GLY A 147 -4.51 -11.25 8.28
CA GLY A 147 -3.97 -12.46 8.89
C GLY A 147 -2.91 -12.24 9.97
N ASN A 148 -2.38 -13.33 10.51
CA ASN A 148 -1.34 -13.37 11.52
C ASN A 148 -0.23 -14.37 11.12
N PRO A 149 0.96 -13.91 10.70
CA PRO A 149 1.31 -12.51 10.45
C PRO A 149 0.52 -11.92 9.27
N ALA A 150 0.38 -10.59 9.24
CA ALA A 150 -0.32 -9.90 8.17
C ALA A 150 0.43 -10.03 6.84
N ILE A 151 -0.30 -10.38 5.77
CA ILE A 151 0.21 -10.50 4.40
C ILE A 151 -0.62 -9.64 3.45
N ILE A 152 0.01 -9.13 2.38
CA ILE A 152 -0.66 -8.33 1.34
C ILE A 152 -1.50 -9.27 0.47
N ILE A 153 -2.81 -9.00 0.40
CA ILE A 153 -3.76 -9.76 -0.42
C ILE A 153 -4.28 -8.98 -1.63
N GLY A 154 -4.02 -7.67 -1.67
CA GLY A 154 -4.56 -6.77 -2.68
C GLY A 154 -4.03 -5.35 -2.52
N TYR A 155 -4.40 -4.50 -3.46
CA TYR A 155 -4.26 -3.04 -3.38
C TYR A 155 -5.62 -2.43 -3.70
N GLN A 156 -6.01 -1.35 -3.00
CA GLN A 156 -7.30 -0.69 -3.26
C GLN A 156 -7.40 -0.23 -4.71
N THR A 157 -8.51 -0.45 -5.40
CA THR A 157 -8.74 0.09 -6.75
C THR A 157 -9.99 0.99 -6.68
N GLY A 158 -9.78 2.25 -6.29
CA GLY A 158 -10.87 3.17 -6.00
C GLY A 158 -11.64 2.80 -4.72
N PRO A 159 -12.95 3.11 -4.62
CA PRO A 159 -13.73 2.89 -3.40
C PRO A 159 -14.09 1.43 -3.12
N GLN A 160 -13.76 0.50 -4.03
CA GLN A 160 -14.03 -0.93 -3.84
C GLN A 160 -12.83 -1.62 -3.19
N VAL A 161 -13.14 -2.46 -2.18
CA VAL A 161 -12.17 -3.17 -1.34
C VAL A 161 -11.65 -4.44 -2.05
N GLU A 162 -12.41 -5.00 -2.98
CA GLU A 162 -12.02 -6.19 -3.74
C GLU A 162 -11.10 -5.79 -4.91
N PRO A 163 -9.91 -6.39 -5.04
CA PRO A 163 -9.03 -6.11 -6.17
C PRO A 163 -9.69 -6.58 -7.47
N VAL A 164 -9.96 -5.65 -8.38
CA VAL A 164 -10.44 -5.98 -9.73
C VAL A 164 -9.27 -6.56 -10.53
N VAL A 165 -9.17 -7.89 -10.56
CA VAL A 165 -8.20 -8.59 -11.39
C VAL A 165 -8.72 -8.63 -12.83
N THR A 166 -7.94 -8.09 -13.76
CA THR A 166 -8.23 -8.19 -15.19
C THR A 166 -8.17 -9.66 -15.61
N GLN A 167 -9.33 -10.25 -15.90
CA GLN A 167 -9.43 -11.59 -16.48
C GLN A 167 -9.46 -11.57 -18.01
N ALA A 168 -9.81 -10.43 -18.60
CA ALA A 168 -9.78 -10.26 -20.05
C ALA A 168 -8.33 -10.26 -20.55
N ILE A 169 -8.08 -11.00 -21.62
CA ILE A 169 -6.80 -11.01 -22.33
C ILE A 169 -7.07 -10.78 -23.82
N PRO A 170 -6.14 -10.15 -24.57
CA PRO A 170 -6.23 -10.03 -26.01
C PRO A 170 -6.35 -11.43 -26.67
N ASN A 171 -7.10 -11.53 -27.77
CA ASN A 171 -7.46 -12.82 -28.34
C ASN A 171 -6.48 -13.27 -29.43
N ALA A 172 -6.37 -12.51 -30.51
CA ALA A 172 -5.55 -12.84 -31.67
C ALA A 172 -4.10 -12.35 -31.53
N ALA A 173 -3.16 -13.03 -32.20
CA ALA A 173 -1.77 -12.59 -32.23
C ALA A 173 -1.65 -11.17 -32.79
N GLY A 174 -0.94 -10.29 -32.07
CA GLY A 174 -0.81 -8.88 -32.39
C GLY A 174 -1.89 -7.98 -31.76
N ASP A 175 -2.95 -8.56 -31.19
CA ASP A 175 -3.96 -7.79 -30.46
C ASP A 175 -3.34 -7.11 -29.24
N ARG A 176 -3.79 -5.87 -29.01
CA ARG A 176 -3.46 -5.06 -27.84
C ARG A 176 -4.74 -4.70 -27.13
N MET A 177 -4.71 -4.78 -25.81
CA MET A 177 -5.82 -4.39 -24.96
C MET A 177 -5.36 -3.33 -23.95
N PRO A 178 -5.79 -2.06 -24.11
CA PRO A 178 -5.55 -1.02 -23.13
C PRO A 178 -6.15 -1.39 -21.78
N LEU A 179 -5.42 -1.12 -20.69
CA LEU A 179 -5.88 -1.43 -19.34
C LEU A 179 -6.76 -0.32 -18.73
N GLY A 180 -6.68 0.90 -19.26
CA GLY A 180 -7.29 2.08 -18.66
C GLY A 180 -6.52 2.62 -17.45
N VAL A 181 -5.22 2.35 -17.38
CA VAL A 181 -4.27 2.88 -16.38
C VAL A 181 -3.06 3.39 -17.15
N GLY A 182 -2.95 4.70 -17.31
CA GLY A 182 -2.06 5.35 -18.28
C GLY A 182 -2.13 4.67 -19.66
N ASP A 183 -0.97 4.57 -20.31
CA ASP A 183 -0.81 3.84 -21.59
C ASP A 183 -0.42 2.37 -21.37
N CYS A 184 -0.81 1.76 -20.24
CA CYS A 184 -0.54 0.33 -20.02
C CYS A 184 -1.40 -0.55 -20.93
N GLU A 185 -0.76 -1.55 -21.55
CA GLU A 185 -1.41 -2.47 -22.48
C GLU A 185 -1.06 -3.93 -22.20
N LEU A 186 -2.03 -4.81 -22.38
CA LEU A 186 -1.78 -6.24 -22.56
C LEU A 186 -1.60 -6.56 -24.05
N TRP A 187 -0.59 -7.37 -24.36
CA TRP A 187 -0.21 -7.75 -25.71
C TRP A 187 -0.30 -9.27 -25.86
N ARG A 188 -1.04 -9.74 -26.88
CA ARG A 188 -0.98 -11.14 -27.32
C ARG A 188 0.16 -11.29 -28.31
N LEU A 189 1.21 -11.98 -27.91
CA LEU A 189 2.33 -12.35 -28.75
C LEU A 189 1.90 -13.42 -29.77
N PRO A 190 2.57 -13.51 -30.93
CA PRO A 190 2.42 -14.68 -31.79
C PRO A 190 2.67 -15.96 -30.99
N HIS A 191 1.81 -16.95 -31.18
CA HIS A 191 1.86 -18.20 -30.45
C HIS A 191 1.45 -19.33 -31.38
N PHE A 192 2.25 -20.39 -31.39
CA PHE A 192 2.10 -21.53 -32.27
C PHE A 192 2.09 -22.81 -31.45
N SER A 193 1.03 -23.60 -31.61
CA SER A 193 0.84 -24.90 -30.97
C SER A 193 0.93 -25.99 -32.02
N ASP A 194 1.82 -26.96 -31.83
CA ASP A 194 1.90 -28.18 -32.63
C ASP A 194 2.21 -29.41 -31.76
N LEU A 195 2.28 -30.60 -32.37
CA LEU A 195 2.52 -31.86 -31.65
C LEU A 195 3.84 -31.89 -30.85
N ARG A 196 4.78 -30.98 -31.12
CA ARG A 196 6.07 -30.86 -30.42
C ARG A 196 6.00 -29.91 -29.22
N GLY A 197 4.91 -29.16 -29.06
CA GLY A 197 4.68 -28.24 -27.95
C GLY A 197 4.27 -26.84 -28.41
N GLU A 198 4.56 -25.87 -27.54
CA GLU A 198 4.16 -24.46 -27.67
C GLU A 198 5.37 -23.56 -27.96
N LEU A 199 5.19 -22.56 -28.82
CA LEU A 199 6.21 -21.59 -29.16
C LEU A 199 5.61 -20.18 -29.28
N ALA A 200 6.17 -19.23 -28.52
CA ALA A 200 5.89 -17.80 -28.65
C ALA A 200 7.20 -17.06 -29.00
N PRO A 201 7.40 -16.57 -30.23
CA PRO A 201 8.61 -15.87 -30.61
C PRO A 201 8.56 -14.40 -30.19
N LEU A 202 9.70 -13.86 -29.75
CA LEU A 202 9.90 -12.45 -29.44
C LEU A 202 10.79 -11.83 -30.52
N GLU A 203 10.23 -10.94 -31.33
CA GLU A 203 10.89 -10.26 -32.44
C GLU A 203 10.99 -8.75 -32.17
N PHE A 204 12.22 -8.30 -31.89
CA PHE A 204 12.46 -6.89 -31.61
C PHE A 204 12.18 -6.00 -32.83
N GLY A 205 11.35 -4.97 -32.64
CA GLY A 205 10.91 -4.06 -33.70
C GLY A 205 9.70 -4.55 -34.50
N SER A 206 9.13 -5.71 -34.15
CA SER A 206 7.94 -6.28 -34.78
C SER A 206 6.81 -6.45 -33.76
N ASN A 207 6.96 -7.37 -32.80
CA ASN A 207 5.89 -7.78 -31.90
C ASN A 207 6.09 -7.34 -30.44
N LEU A 208 6.97 -6.36 -30.23
CA LEU A 208 7.26 -5.74 -28.94
C LEU A 208 7.15 -4.21 -29.05
N PRO A 209 6.70 -3.51 -28.00
CA PRO A 209 6.51 -2.06 -28.02
C PRO A 209 7.82 -1.26 -28.16
N PHE A 210 8.97 -1.89 -27.89
CA PHE A 210 10.28 -1.28 -28.01
C PHE A 210 11.36 -2.36 -28.23
N ARG A 211 12.55 -1.93 -28.65
CA ARG A 211 13.75 -2.79 -28.67
C ARG A 211 14.43 -2.74 -27.30
N PRO A 212 14.52 -3.85 -26.55
CA PRO A 212 15.10 -3.83 -25.22
C PRO A 212 16.61 -3.59 -25.27
N ALA A 213 17.10 -2.76 -24.35
CA ALA A 213 18.52 -2.61 -24.06
C ALA A 213 18.97 -3.55 -22.93
N ARG A 214 18.02 -4.09 -22.16
CA ARG A 214 18.28 -4.97 -21.01
C ARG A 214 17.15 -5.97 -20.83
N THR A 215 17.51 -7.17 -20.43
CA THR A 215 16.57 -8.23 -20.06
C THR A 215 17.03 -8.87 -18.75
N PHE A 216 16.11 -9.21 -17.87
CA PHE A 216 16.41 -9.88 -16.61
C PHE A 216 15.27 -10.82 -16.20
N LEU A 217 15.58 -11.73 -15.29
CA LEU A 217 14.65 -12.72 -14.74
C LEU A 217 14.43 -12.46 -13.25
N VAL A 218 13.20 -12.66 -12.79
CA VAL A 218 12.84 -12.72 -11.38
C VAL A 218 12.22 -14.09 -11.11
N TYR A 219 12.84 -14.86 -10.21
CA TYR A 219 12.46 -16.24 -9.90
C TYR A 219 12.78 -16.58 -8.44
N GLY A 220 12.23 -17.67 -7.92
CA GLY A 220 12.46 -18.10 -6.53
C GLY A 220 11.91 -17.14 -5.48
N VAL A 221 10.84 -16.40 -5.82
CA VAL A 221 10.19 -15.43 -4.92
C VAL A 221 9.18 -16.17 -4.05
N PRO A 222 9.31 -16.14 -2.70
CA PRO A 222 8.29 -16.71 -1.83
C PRO A 222 6.94 -16.02 -2.04
N SER A 223 5.84 -16.77 -1.94
CA SER A 223 4.49 -16.28 -2.28
C SER A 223 4.00 -15.12 -1.41
N ASP A 224 4.57 -14.95 -0.21
CA ASP A 224 4.29 -13.86 0.73
C ASP A 224 5.13 -12.59 0.47
N LYS A 225 6.01 -12.59 -0.55
CA LYS A 225 6.85 -11.44 -0.89
C LYS A 225 6.24 -10.60 -2.00
N VAL A 226 6.53 -9.31 -1.88
CA VAL A 226 6.25 -8.28 -2.88
C VAL A 226 7.57 -7.85 -3.52
N ARG A 227 7.51 -7.57 -4.83
CA ARG A 227 8.59 -7.05 -5.66
C ARG A 227 8.07 -5.84 -6.42
N GLY A 228 8.98 -5.05 -6.98
CA GLY A 228 8.60 -3.80 -7.66
C GLY A 228 8.56 -2.65 -6.64
N GLU A 229 7.38 -2.07 -6.45
CA GLU A 229 7.15 -0.92 -5.56
C GLU A 229 7.96 0.30 -5.99
N HIS A 230 7.90 0.59 -7.29
CA HIS A 230 8.53 1.77 -7.89
C HIS A 230 7.89 2.11 -9.22
N ALA A 231 8.12 3.35 -9.66
CA ALA A 231 7.93 3.78 -11.04
C ALA A 231 9.29 4.09 -11.70
N HIS A 232 9.27 4.17 -13.03
CA HIS A 232 10.42 4.58 -13.84
C HIS A 232 10.16 5.93 -14.50
N ARG A 233 11.16 6.81 -14.56
CA ARG A 233 11.06 8.13 -15.20
C ARG A 233 11.09 8.03 -16.73
N GLN A 234 11.88 7.11 -17.27
CA GLN A 234 12.13 6.96 -18.71
C GLN A 234 12.06 5.51 -19.20
N CYS A 235 12.33 4.53 -18.34
CA CYS A 235 12.36 3.13 -18.77
C CYS A 235 10.95 2.59 -19.04
N HIS A 236 10.72 2.07 -20.24
CA HIS A 236 9.60 1.18 -20.51
C HIS A 236 9.96 -0.22 -20.04
N GLN A 237 8.97 -0.97 -19.56
CA GLN A 237 9.12 -2.37 -19.19
C GLN A 237 8.08 -3.23 -19.93
N PHE A 238 8.46 -4.46 -20.27
CA PHE A 238 7.56 -5.45 -20.84
C PHE A 238 7.72 -6.76 -20.07
N LEU A 239 6.65 -7.18 -19.41
CA LEU A 239 6.64 -8.27 -18.42
C LEU A 239 5.92 -9.48 -19.00
N ILE A 240 6.54 -10.66 -18.90
CA ILE A 240 5.95 -11.94 -19.30
C ILE A 240 6.17 -12.95 -18.18
N ALA A 241 5.12 -13.64 -17.75
CA ALA A 241 5.25 -14.84 -16.92
C ALA A 241 5.73 -16.00 -17.80
N ALA A 242 7.04 -16.17 -17.93
CA ALA A 242 7.64 -17.22 -18.76
C ALA A 242 7.34 -18.63 -18.21
N HIS A 243 7.15 -18.73 -16.89
CA HIS A 243 6.63 -19.92 -16.24
C HIS A 243 5.83 -19.54 -14.99
N GLY A 244 4.86 -20.38 -14.61
CA GLY A 244 4.04 -20.19 -13.41
C GLY A 244 3.06 -19.02 -13.54
N ARG A 245 2.72 -18.42 -12.39
CA ARG A 245 1.77 -17.32 -12.28
C ARG A 245 2.22 -16.28 -11.25
N LEU A 246 1.92 -15.02 -11.53
CA LEU A 246 2.00 -13.91 -10.60
C LEU A 246 0.90 -12.88 -10.89
N SER A 247 0.70 -11.97 -9.95
CA SER A 247 -0.06 -10.74 -10.16
C SER A 247 0.87 -9.55 -10.35
N VAL A 248 0.50 -8.65 -11.26
CA VAL A 248 1.13 -7.34 -11.45
C VAL A 248 0.09 -6.27 -11.22
N VAL A 249 0.36 -5.32 -10.32
CA VAL A 249 -0.42 -4.10 -10.16
C VAL A 249 0.25 -3.00 -10.97
N VAL A 250 -0.54 -2.31 -11.78
CA VAL A 250 -0.17 -1.09 -12.50
C VAL A 250 -0.98 0.08 -11.96
N ASP A 251 -0.33 1.23 -11.83
CA ASP A 251 -0.87 2.40 -11.16
C ASP A 251 -0.27 3.67 -11.80
N ASP A 252 -1.14 4.59 -12.26
CA ASP A 252 -0.76 5.86 -12.88
C ASP A 252 -0.93 7.07 -11.93
N GLY A 253 -1.22 6.82 -10.65
CA GLY A 253 -1.53 7.81 -9.62
C GLY A 253 -3.02 8.19 -9.54
N HIS A 254 -3.87 7.67 -10.43
CA HIS A 254 -5.32 7.80 -10.40
C HIS A 254 -6.02 6.46 -10.38
N ASP A 255 -5.77 5.70 -11.43
CA ASP A 255 -6.38 4.44 -11.72
C ASP A 255 -5.37 3.36 -11.40
N ARG A 256 -5.88 2.28 -10.82
CA ARG A 256 -5.07 1.14 -10.46
C ARG A 256 -5.76 -0.12 -10.93
N LYS A 257 -4.98 -1.07 -11.44
CA LYS A 257 -5.50 -2.35 -11.88
C LYS A 257 -4.54 -3.47 -11.57
N GLU A 258 -5.09 -4.61 -11.19
CA GLU A 258 -4.33 -5.86 -11.04
C GLU A 258 -4.48 -6.72 -12.30
N VAL A 259 -3.38 -7.31 -12.74
CA VAL A 259 -3.28 -8.17 -13.91
C VAL A 259 -2.65 -9.49 -13.49
N SER A 260 -3.32 -10.61 -13.74
CA SER A 260 -2.75 -11.95 -13.53
C SER A 260 -1.99 -12.37 -14.78
N LEU A 261 -0.67 -12.57 -14.67
CA LEU A 261 0.15 -13.12 -15.74
C LEU A 261 0.40 -14.61 -15.48
N SER A 262 -0.05 -15.47 -16.39
CA SER A 262 0.21 -16.92 -16.35
C SER A 262 0.27 -17.60 -17.71
N ASP A 263 0.20 -16.82 -18.79
CA ASP A 263 0.28 -17.30 -20.17
C ASP A 263 1.55 -16.70 -20.79
N PRO A 264 2.55 -17.51 -21.18
CA PRO A 264 3.79 -17.01 -21.77
C PRO A 264 3.60 -16.26 -23.10
N SER A 265 2.43 -16.39 -23.75
CA SER A 265 2.06 -15.61 -24.93
C SER A 265 1.45 -14.24 -24.61
N ILE A 266 1.27 -13.92 -23.33
CA ILE A 266 0.73 -12.63 -22.88
C ILE A 266 1.85 -11.80 -22.26
N GLY A 267 2.07 -10.62 -22.82
CA GLY A 267 2.97 -9.61 -22.28
C GLY A 267 2.22 -8.40 -21.74
N LEU A 268 2.74 -7.81 -20.67
CA LEU A 268 2.24 -6.57 -20.09
C LEU A 268 3.25 -5.45 -20.30
N HIS A 269 2.83 -4.40 -21.01
CA HIS A 269 3.63 -3.20 -21.24
C HIS A 269 3.36 -2.17 -20.14
N LEU A 270 4.42 -1.74 -19.48
CA LEU A 270 4.44 -0.59 -18.56
C LEU A 270 5.24 0.54 -19.22
N PRO A 271 4.60 1.64 -19.64
CA PRO A 271 5.31 2.85 -20.01
C PRO A 271 5.95 3.54 -18.79
N PRO A 272 6.84 4.52 -19.01
CA PRO A 272 7.36 5.37 -17.94
C PRO A 272 6.23 6.11 -17.22
N GLY A 273 6.43 6.44 -15.95
CA GLY A 273 5.42 7.10 -15.12
C GLY A 273 4.34 6.15 -14.60
N ILE A 274 4.55 4.83 -14.66
CA ILE A 274 3.68 3.83 -14.07
C ILE A 274 4.37 3.20 -12.86
N TRP A 275 3.68 3.20 -11.73
CA TRP A 275 4.09 2.48 -10.53
C TRP A 275 3.72 1.00 -10.67
N GLY A 276 4.73 0.13 -10.59
CA GLY A 276 4.60 -1.30 -10.82
C GLY A 276 4.87 -2.12 -9.55
N ILE A 277 3.98 -3.04 -9.23
CA ILE A 277 4.14 -3.99 -8.12
C ILE A 277 3.94 -5.41 -8.67
N GLN A 278 4.80 -6.35 -8.29
CA GLN A 278 4.69 -7.76 -8.65
C GLN A 278 4.59 -8.59 -7.38
N TYR A 279 3.56 -9.41 -7.25
CA TYR A 279 3.29 -10.18 -6.03
C TYR A 279 2.45 -11.43 -6.33
N LYS A 280 2.10 -12.20 -5.29
CA LYS A 280 1.38 -13.48 -5.42
C LYS A 280 2.09 -14.46 -6.38
N PHE A 281 3.42 -14.51 -6.30
CA PHE A 281 4.20 -15.49 -7.05
C PHE A 281 3.80 -16.90 -6.60
N GLN A 282 3.34 -17.71 -7.55
CA GLN A 282 3.22 -19.16 -7.33
C GLN A 282 4.62 -19.79 -7.23
N PRO A 283 4.74 -21.00 -6.63
CA PRO A 283 5.97 -21.77 -6.71
C PRO A 283 6.44 -21.91 -8.15
N ASP A 284 7.76 -21.85 -8.34
CA ASP A 284 8.45 -21.97 -9.63
C ASP A 284 8.16 -20.86 -10.66
N THR A 285 7.40 -19.82 -10.32
CA THR A 285 7.16 -18.70 -11.23
C THR A 285 8.46 -18.03 -11.67
N VAL A 286 8.58 -17.81 -12.99
CA VAL A 286 9.67 -17.06 -13.63
C VAL A 286 9.07 -15.88 -14.38
N LEU A 287 9.34 -14.67 -13.90
CA LEU A 287 9.00 -13.43 -14.58
C LEU A 287 10.18 -12.98 -15.45
N LEU A 288 9.94 -12.90 -16.76
CA LEU A 288 10.83 -12.29 -17.73
C LEU A 288 10.50 -10.81 -17.87
N VAL A 289 11.49 -9.93 -17.70
CA VAL A 289 11.34 -8.49 -17.88
C VAL A 289 12.29 -7.99 -18.94
N MET A 290 11.73 -7.34 -19.95
CA MET A 290 12.47 -6.60 -20.97
C MET A 290 12.35 -5.10 -20.66
N ALA A 291 13.47 -4.39 -20.71
CA ALA A 291 13.57 -2.97 -20.37
C ALA A 291 14.17 -2.19 -21.54
N SER A 292 13.58 -1.02 -21.87
CA SER A 292 14.06 -0.20 -22.99
C SER A 292 15.42 0.46 -22.73
N HIS A 293 15.81 0.60 -21.46
CA HIS A 293 17.07 1.21 -21.04
C HIS A 293 17.97 0.24 -20.26
N PRO A 294 19.31 0.46 -20.28
CA PRO A 294 20.24 -0.15 -19.32
C PRO A 294 19.83 0.12 -17.86
N TYR A 295 20.49 -0.52 -16.90
CA TYR A 295 20.25 -0.20 -15.50
C TYR A 295 20.73 1.20 -15.17
N ASP A 296 19.84 2.02 -14.64
CA ASP A 296 20.14 3.30 -14.02
C ASP A 296 19.35 3.42 -12.71
N ALA A 297 20.06 3.64 -11.60
CA ALA A 297 19.43 3.81 -10.30
C ALA A 297 18.67 5.14 -10.17
N ALA A 298 19.07 6.18 -10.91
CA ALA A 298 18.45 7.51 -10.88
C ALA A 298 17.07 7.54 -11.59
N ASP A 299 16.80 6.56 -12.45
CA ASP A 299 15.53 6.42 -13.15
C ASP A 299 14.39 5.92 -12.24
N TYR A 300 14.70 5.41 -11.05
CA TYR A 300 13.70 4.88 -10.12
C TYR A 300 13.05 5.97 -9.26
N ILE A 301 11.73 5.90 -9.13
CA ILE A 301 10.94 6.59 -8.09
C ILE A 301 10.45 5.51 -7.12
N ARG A 302 10.96 5.51 -5.88
CA ARG A 302 10.70 4.44 -4.89
C ARG A 302 9.81 4.87 -3.73
N ASP A 303 9.49 6.15 -3.65
CA ASP A 303 8.53 6.69 -2.70
C ASP A 303 7.22 6.97 -3.44
N TYR A 304 6.10 6.52 -2.87
CA TYR A 304 4.81 6.64 -3.54
C TYR A 304 4.30 8.08 -3.53
N SER A 305 4.63 8.88 -2.51
CA SER A 305 4.29 10.30 -2.48
C SER A 305 5.11 11.07 -3.53
N ASP A 306 6.41 10.81 -3.65
CA ASP A 306 7.23 11.39 -4.73
C ASP A 306 6.67 11.01 -6.12
N PHE A 307 6.17 9.79 -6.27
CA PHE A 307 5.51 9.35 -7.50
C PHE A 307 4.26 10.16 -7.80
N LEU A 308 3.35 10.31 -6.83
CA LEU A 308 2.15 11.14 -6.96
C LEU A 308 2.48 12.59 -7.31
N ALA A 309 3.51 13.17 -6.69
CA ALA A 309 3.99 14.50 -7.02
C ALA A 309 4.42 14.62 -8.49
N VAL A 310 5.19 13.64 -8.99
CA VAL A 310 5.69 13.60 -10.37
C VAL A 310 4.56 13.46 -11.39
N VAL A 311 3.52 12.68 -11.09
CA VAL A 311 2.35 12.51 -11.97
C VAL A 311 1.25 13.57 -11.75
N GLY A 312 1.51 14.58 -10.90
CA GLY A 312 0.66 15.76 -10.72
C GLY A 312 -0.54 15.55 -9.80
N ARG A 313 -0.36 14.84 -8.68
CA ARG A 313 -1.44 14.39 -7.77
C ARG A 313 -1.27 14.72 -6.28
N ASP A 314 -0.31 15.57 -5.92
CA ASP A 314 -0.24 16.08 -4.54
C ASP A 314 -1.43 17.02 -4.24
N GLY A 315 -2.49 16.49 -3.62
CA GLY A 315 -3.53 17.32 -3.00
C GLY A 315 -5.00 17.05 -3.35
N SER A 316 -5.37 15.88 -3.88
CA SER A 316 -6.78 15.44 -3.97
C SER A 316 -7.23 14.64 -2.74
#